data_AF-A0AAN8WKB0-F1
#
_entry.id   AF-A0AAN8WKB0-F1
#
_cell.length_a   1.000
_cell.length_b   1.000
_cell.length_c   1.000
_cell.angle_alpha   90.00
_cell.angle_beta   90.00
_cell.angle_gamma   90.00
#
_symmetry.space_group_name_H-M   'P 1'
#
loop_
_entity.id
_entity.type
_entity.pdbx_description
1 polymer ?
#
loop_
_entity_poly.entity_id
_entity_poly.type
_entity_poly.pdbx_seq_one_letter_code
_entity_poly.pdbx_strand_id
1 'polypeptide(L)'
;MDNFNRGLFNTGAAHSPKCVDNHIMHYFRTSANYKPWHNASDTQKRNEIAKKAYEAVLTVITRLPSGDHYKNFSAHVKQIAEDEFGYRYEEESVNPYVASFFEGFLVYAAALNSTLKNGASITDGRAIIKNMWNRTFDASVGPAWFTGNISIDARGDRKADYSLLDMNPLTGIFE
;
A
#
# COMPACT_ATOMS: atom_id res chain seq x y z
N MET A 1 -12.97 -41.38 -12.55
CA MET A 1 -11.95 -42.16 -13.28
C MET A 1 -11.92 -41.59 -14.68
N ASP A 2 -10.84 -40.92 -15.04
CA ASP A 2 -10.10 -41.20 -16.28
C ASP A 2 -8.89 -40.27 -16.38
N ASN A 3 -7.73 -40.92 -16.39
CA ASN A 3 -6.43 -40.37 -16.71
C ASN A 3 -6.35 -40.17 -18.21
N PHE A 4 -5.89 -39.00 -18.67
CA PHE A 4 -5.31 -38.88 -20.00
C PHE A 4 -4.01 -38.08 -20.00
N ASN A 5 -2.95 -38.88 -20.02
CA ASN A 5 -1.61 -38.72 -20.57
C ASN A 5 -0.91 -37.35 -20.71
N ARG A 6 0.31 -37.38 -20.16
CA ARG A 6 1.45 -36.53 -20.46
C ARG A 6 1.90 -36.67 -21.91
N GLY A 7 2.36 -35.57 -22.50
CA GLY A 7 3.46 -35.62 -23.47
C GLY A 7 3.39 -34.59 -24.60
N LEU A 8 4.50 -33.84 -24.70
CA LEU A 8 5.11 -33.31 -25.92
C LEU A 8 4.70 -31.89 -26.37
N PHE A 9 5.29 -30.89 -25.72
CA PHE A 9 6.14 -29.95 -26.47
C PHE A 9 7.51 -29.88 -25.80
N ASN A 10 8.45 -30.62 -26.39
CA ASN A 10 9.88 -30.48 -26.14
C ASN A 10 10.42 -29.48 -27.15
N THR A 11 10.73 -28.26 -26.70
CA THR A 11 11.61 -27.35 -27.42
C THR A 11 12.59 -26.76 -26.42
N GLY A 12 13.85 -27.19 -26.54
CA GLY A 12 15.07 -26.42 -26.29
C GLY A 12 15.15 -25.58 -25.01
N ALA A 13 16.07 -25.97 -24.15
CA ALA A 13 16.58 -25.19 -23.02
C ALA A 13 16.62 -23.66 -23.28
N ALA A 14 15.65 -22.95 -22.72
CA ALA A 14 15.81 -21.59 -22.26
C ALA A 14 15.48 -21.63 -20.76
N HIS A 15 16.52 -21.73 -19.94
CA HIS A 15 16.41 -21.61 -18.50
C HIS A 15 15.96 -20.17 -18.23
N SER A 16 14.64 -19.95 -18.13
CA SER A 16 14.09 -18.68 -17.68
C SER A 16 14.71 -18.40 -16.30
N PRO A 17 15.46 -17.29 -16.13
CA PRO A 17 15.94 -16.93 -14.81
C PRO A 17 14.69 -16.76 -13.95
N LYS A 18 14.69 -17.36 -12.75
CA LYS A 18 13.73 -17.05 -11.70
C LYS A 18 13.94 -15.60 -11.26
N CYS A 19 13.54 -14.66 -12.11
CA CYS A 19 13.39 -13.26 -11.77
C CYS A 19 11.89 -13.04 -11.64
N VAL A 20 11.49 -12.39 -10.54
CA VAL A 20 10.14 -11.91 -10.28
C VAL A 20 9.14 -12.98 -9.82
N ASP A 21 9.36 -13.61 -8.66
CA ASP A 21 8.26 -14.36 -8.00
C ASP A 21 8.19 -14.16 -6.48
N ASN A 22 8.51 -12.95 -6.02
CA ASN A 22 8.21 -12.48 -4.65
C ASN A 22 7.92 -10.98 -4.60
N HIS A 23 7.52 -10.39 -5.74
CA HIS A 23 7.50 -8.94 -5.92
C HIS A 23 6.35 -8.25 -5.16
N ILE A 24 5.23 -8.94 -4.93
CA ILE A 24 4.01 -8.33 -4.39
C ILE A 24 4.14 -7.88 -2.92
N MET A 25 4.95 -8.57 -2.10
CA MET A 25 5.11 -8.21 -0.68
C MET A 25 6.22 -7.19 -0.40
N HIS A 26 7.09 -6.91 -1.38
CA HIS A 26 8.19 -5.94 -1.25
C HIS A 26 7.83 -4.52 -1.72
N TYR A 27 6.61 -4.29 -2.25
CA TYR A 27 6.17 -2.98 -2.75
C TYR A 27 6.06 -1.87 -1.69
N PHE A 28 6.05 -2.23 -0.40
CA PHE A 28 5.94 -1.25 0.68
C PHE A 28 7.27 -0.85 1.31
N ARG A 29 8.38 -1.44 0.83
CA ARG A 29 9.72 -1.16 1.31
C ARG A 29 10.26 0.15 0.74
N THR A 30 9.73 1.28 1.18
CA THR A 30 10.29 2.60 0.85
C THR A 30 11.30 3.01 1.90
N SER A 31 12.48 2.40 1.85
CA SER A 31 13.65 3.04 2.42
C SER A 31 14.08 4.18 1.48
N ALA A 32 14.77 5.20 1.99
CA ALA A 32 15.41 6.24 1.18
C ALA A 32 16.46 5.71 0.17
N ASN A 33 16.63 4.39 0.08
CA ASN A 33 17.55 3.66 -0.79
C ASN A 33 16.83 2.50 -1.51
N TYR A 34 15.61 2.72 -2.00
CA TYR A 34 14.85 1.68 -2.71
C TYR A 34 15.54 1.32 -4.04
N LYS A 35 16.09 0.09 -4.09
CA LYS A 35 16.85 -0.46 -5.23
C LYS A 35 16.28 -1.83 -5.62
N PRO A 36 15.12 -1.86 -6.32
CA PRO A 36 14.43 -3.12 -6.64
C PRO A 36 15.22 -4.05 -7.56
N TRP A 37 16.21 -3.53 -8.29
CA TRP A 37 17.11 -4.30 -9.15
C TRP A 37 18.25 -5.01 -8.37
N HIS A 38 18.48 -4.67 -7.10
CA HIS A 38 19.62 -5.17 -6.34
C HIS A 38 19.26 -6.39 -5.48
N ASN A 39 19.94 -7.51 -5.71
CA ASN A 39 19.87 -8.69 -4.87
C ASN A 39 21.24 -8.97 -4.21
N ALA A 40 21.29 -8.92 -2.88
CA ALA A 40 22.52 -9.11 -2.12
C ALA A 40 23.08 -10.55 -2.19
N SER A 41 22.24 -11.53 -2.49
CA SER A 41 22.64 -12.93 -2.68
C SER A 41 23.09 -13.24 -4.11
N ASP A 42 23.13 -12.23 -4.98
CA ASP A 42 23.44 -12.38 -6.40
C ASP A 42 24.84 -11.82 -6.76
N THR A 43 25.39 -12.27 -7.88
CA THR A 43 26.63 -11.80 -8.48
C THR A 43 26.50 -10.33 -8.92
N GLN A 44 27.61 -9.59 -8.78
CA GLN A 44 27.72 -8.21 -9.22
C GLN A 44 27.30 -8.02 -10.69
N LYS A 45 27.75 -8.91 -11.57
CA LYS A 45 27.42 -8.85 -13.00
C LYS A 45 25.92 -8.95 -13.26
N ARG A 46 25.19 -9.82 -12.55
CA ARG A 46 23.73 -9.92 -12.70
C ARG A 46 23.02 -8.69 -12.15
N ASN A 47 23.48 -8.13 -11.03
CA ASN A 47 22.95 -6.87 -10.49
C ASN A 47 23.18 -5.68 -11.45
N GLU A 48 24.31 -5.61 -12.16
CA GLU A 48 24.57 -4.56 -13.15
C GLU A 48 23.67 -4.67 -14.38
N ILE A 49 23.45 -5.89 -14.88
CA ILE A 49 22.49 -6.16 -15.96
C ILE A 49 21.07 -5.76 -15.53
N ALA A 50 20.68 -6.14 -14.31
CA ALA A 50 19.39 -5.76 -13.74
C ALA A 50 19.25 -4.24 -13.61
N LYS A 51 20.26 -3.55 -13.06
CA LYS A 51 20.27 -2.09 -12.96
C LYS A 51 20.02 -1.44 -14.32
N LYS A 52 20.72 -1.89 -15.36
CA LYS A 52 20.55 -1.35 -16.72
C LYS A 52 19.14 -1.60 -17.29
N ALA A 53 18.56 -2.77 -17.04
CA ALA A 53 17.20 -3.07 -17.46
C ALA A 53 16.14 -2.22 -16.73
N TYR A 54 16.37 -1.92 -15.45
CA TYR A 54 15.46 -1.10 -14.63
C TYR A 54 15.47 0.39 -15.00
N GLU A 55 16.39 0.87 -15.85
CA GLU A 55 16.31 2.23 -16.45
C GLU A 55 15.06 2.43 -17.32
N ALA A 56 14.41 1.36 -17.77
CA ALA A 56 13.17 1.43 -18.54
C ALA A 56 11.92 1.14 -17.69
N VAL A 57 12.06 0.96 -16.38
CA VAL A 57 10.97 0.59 -15.47
C VAL A 57 10.45 1.82 -14.75
N LEU A 58 9.14 2.04 -14.86
CA LEU A 58 8.40 2.96 -14.01
C LEU A 58 7.58 2.18 -12.99
N THR A 59 7.58 2.61 -11.74
CA THR A 59 6.83 1.95 -10.67
C THR A 59 5.68 2.84 -10.21
N VAL A 60 4.45 2.34 -10.31
CA VAL A 60 3.27 2.99 -9.73
C VAL A 60 3.04 2.43 -8.34
N ILE A 61 3.06 3.28 -7.31
CA ILE A 61 2.74 2.91 -5.93
C ILE A 61 1.62 3.77 -5.38
N THR A 62 0.87 3.25 -4.41
CA THR A 62 -0.02 4.10 -3.61
C THR A 62 0.81 5.18 -2.94
N ARG A 63 0.34 6.43 -3.01
CA ARG A 63 1.02 7.53 -2.36
C ARG A 63 1.13 7.23 -0.87
N LEU A 64 2.36 7.17 -0.37
CA LEU A 64 2.58 7.00 1.05
C LEU A 64 2.13 8.26 1.77
N PRO A 65 1.32 8.11 2.84
CA PRO A 65 1.00 9.26 3.67
C PRO A 65 2.30 9.81 4.26
N SER A 66 2.41 11.13 4.27
CA SER A 66 3.62 11.85 4.70
C SER A 66 3.27 12.86 5.78
N GLY A 67 4.26 13.27 6.58
CA GLY A 67 4.09 14.26 7.64
C GLY A 67 3.89 13.65 9.03
N ASP A 68 3.74 14.51 10.03
CA ASP A 68 3.83 14.11 11.44
C ASP A 68 2.64 13.27 11.91
N HIS A 69 1.45 13.51 11.37
CA HIS A 69 0.27 12.69 11.67
C HIS A 69 0.48 11.21 11.32
N TYR A 70 1.03 10.93 10.13
CA TYR A 70 1.30 9.55 9.71
C TYR A 70 2.44 8.90 10.50
N LYS A 71 3.49 9.66 10.83
CA LYS A 71 4.57 9.16 11.69
C LYS A 71 4.07 8.77 13.06
N ASN A 72 3.25 9.62 13.68
CA ASN A 72 2.65 9.36 14.98
C ASN A 72 1.70 8.15 14.93
N PHE A 73 0.85 8.07 13.91
CA PHE A 73 0.00 6.89 13.67
C PHE A 73 0.84 5.61 13.55
N SER A 74 1.88 5.63 12.71
CA SER A 74 2.77 4.48 12.49
C SER A 74 3.45 4.04 13.79
N ALA A 75 3.92 4.99 14.61
CA ALA A 75 4.55 4.69 15.90
C ALA A 75 3.58 3.98 16.86
N HIS A 76 2.33 4.45 16.97
CA HIS A 76 1.32 3.81 17.82
C HIS A 76 0.96 2.41 17.34
N VAL A 77 0.76 2.22 16.03
CA VAL A 77 0.48 0.88 15.47
C VAL A 77 1.61 -0.10 15.76
N LYS A 78 2.86 0.35 15.64
CA LYS A 78 4.04 -0.48 15.95
C LYS A 78 4.09 -0.85 17.42
N GLN A 79 3.84 0.11 18.31
CA GLN A 79 3.81 -0.13 19.74
C GLN A 79 2.74 -1.18 20.09
N ILE A 80 1.50 -1.01 19.61
CA ILE A 80 0.42 -1.97 19.83
C ILE A 80 0.79 -3.35 19.28
N ALA A 81 1.40 -3.42 18.10
CA ALA A 81 1.81 -4.69 17.50
C ALA A 81 2.86 -5.43 18.34
N GLU A 82 3.80 -4.70 18.94
CA GLU A 82 4.82 -5.27 19.83
C GLU A 82 4.21 -5.69 21.17
N ASP A 83 3.45 -4.80 21.81
CA ASP A 83 2.90 -5.00 23.16
C ASP A 83 1.84 -6.11 23.21
N GLU A 84 0.92 -6.16 22.23
CA GLU A 84 -0.24 -7.06 22.25
C GLU A 84 -0.02 -8.34 21.43
N PHE A 85 0.85 -8.30 20.43
CA PHE A 85 1.03 -9.40 19.46
C PHE A 85 2.47 -9.91 19.36
N GLY A 86 3.44 -9.30 20.05
CA GLY A 86 4.85 -9.67 19.96
C GLY A 86 5.44 -9.47 18.56
N TYR A 87 4.81 -8.67 17.72
CA TYR A 87 5.25 -8.41 16.35
C TYR A 87 6.00 -7.08 16.26
N ARG A 88 7.30 -7.17 15.98
CA ARG A 88 8.15 -5.99 15.81
C ARG A 88 8.31 -5.67 14.33
N TYR A 89 7.89 -4.46 13.95
CA TYR A 89 8.14 -3.96 12.59
C TYR A 89 9.63 -3.70 12.37
N GLU A 90 10.17 -4.24 11.27
CA GLU A 90 11.55 -3.97 10.83
C GLU A 90 11.67 -2.66 10.04
N GLU A 91 10.57 -2.24 9.39
CA GLU A 91 10.52 -1.07 8.51
C GLU A 91 10.16 0.21 9.27
N GLU A 92 10.51 1.37 8.74
CA GLU A 92 10.21 2.68 9.35
C GLU A 92 8.72 3.06 9.28
N SER A 93 7.99 2.58 8.28
CA SER A 93 6.56 2.84 8.09
C SER A 93 5.73 1.57 8.28
N VAL A 94 4.46 1.74 8.63
CA VAL A 94 3.49 0.63 8.58
C VAL A 94 2.94 0.47 7.18
N ASN A 95 2.35 -0.70 6.87
CA ASN A 95 1.73 -0.95 5.58
C ASN A 95 0.57 0.06 5.35
N PRO A 96 0.50 0.74 4.19
CA PRO A 96 -0.57 1.68 3.85
C PRO A 96 -1.99 1.09 3.93
N TYR A 97 -2.16 -0.22 3.80
CA TYR A 97 -3.45 -0.87 4.00
C TYR A 97 -3.91 -0.77 5.47
N VAL A 98 -3.00 -0.87 6.44
CA VAL A 98 -3.33 -0.71 7.87
C VAL A 98 -3.84 0.70 8.13
N ALA A 99 -3.18 1.71 7.55
CA ALA A 99 -3.65 3.09 7.58
C ALA A 99 -5.03 3.24 6.92
N SER A 100 -5.22 2.64 5.75
CA SER A 100 -6.50 2.71 5.02
C SER A 100 -7.66 2.08 5.80
N PHE A 101 -7.42 0.97 6.52
CA PHE A 101 -8.43 0.36 7.39
C PHE A 101 -8.80 1.28 8.56
N PHE A 102 -7.80 1.85 9.22
CA PHE A 102 -8.02 2.82 10.30
C PHE A 102 -8.83 4.01 9.80
N GLU A 103 -8.41 4.63 8.69
CA GLU A 103 -9.13 5.73 8.02
C GLU A 103 -10.57 5.37 7.64
N GLY A 104 -10.82 4.13 7.21
CA GLY A 104 -12.17 3.63 6.92
C GLY A 104 -13.09 3.64 8.15
N PHE A 105 -12.56 3.26 9.32
CA PHE A 105 -13.32 3.30 10.57
C PHE A 105 -13.68 4.73 10.99
N LEU A 106 -12.79 5.66 10.70
CA LEU A 106 -12.94 7.08 11.02
C LEU A 106 -14.00 7.74 10.15
N VAL A 107 -14.00 7.43 8.84
CA VAL A 107 -15.07 7.79 7.91
C VAL A 107 -16.41 7.23 8.38
N TYR A 108 -16.45 5.96 8.79
CA TYR A 108 -17.64 5.33 9.35
C TYR A 108 -18.15 6.07 10.60
N ALA A 109 -17.27 6.35 11.57
CA ALA A 109 -17.64 7.05 12.80
C ALA A 109 -18.19 8.46 12.53
N ALA A 110 -17.57 9.20 11.61
CA ALA A 110 -18.05 10.52 11.19
C ALA A 110 -19.42 10.45 10.50
N ALA A 111 -19.62 9.48 9.60
CA ALA A 111 -20.91 9.27 8.92
C ALA A 111 -22.01 8.81 9.88
N LEU A 112 -21.68 7.94 10.84
CA LEU A 112 -22.59 7.52 11.91
C LEU A 112 -23.02 8.71 12.76
N ASN A 113 -22.08 9.57 13.15
CA ASN A 113 -22.38 10.80 13.89
C ASN A 113 -23.35 11.72 13.12
N SER A 114 -23.13 11.91 11.81
CA SER A 114 -24.08 12.65 10.96
C SER A 114 -25.46 11.98 10.90
N THR A 115 -25.50 10.65 10.85
CA THR A 115 -26.74 9.87 10.80
C THR A 115 -27.56 10.05 12.08
N LEU A 116 -26.91 9.96 13.24
CA LEU A 116 -27.54 10.16 14.55
C LEU A 116 -28.06 11.59 14.73
N LYS A 117 -27.29 12.60 14.28
CA LYS A 117 -27.72 14.01 14.30
C LYS A 117 -28.99 14.26 13.49
N ASN A 118 -29.22 13.45 12.46
CA ASN A 118 -30.41 13.52 11.62
C ASN A 118 -31.57 12.66 12.17
N GLY A 119 -31.45 12.11 13.37
CA GLY A 119 -32.50 11.32 14.04
C GLY A 119 -32.64 9.87 13.55
N ALA A 120 -31.73 9.39 12.70
CA ALA A 120 -31.72 8.01 12.24
C ALA A 120 -31.01 7.08 13.23
N SER A 121 -31.29 5.77 13.12
CA SER A 121 -30.72 4.73 13.99
C SER A 121 -29.31 4.33 13.58
N ILE A 122 -28.52 3.82 14.53
CA ILE A 122 -27.24 3.14 14.26
C ILE A 122 -27.39 1.90 13.36
N THR A 123 -28.60 1.34 13.28
CA THR A 123 -28.92 0.19 12.42
C THR A 123 -29.36 0.59 11.01
N ASP A 124 -29.55 1.88 10.73
CA ASP A 124 -29.87 2.36 9.38
C ASP A 124 -28.58 2.48 8.54
N GLY A 125 -28.10 1.32 8.09
CA GLY A 125 -26.90 1.24 7.25
C GLY A 125 -27.00 2.05 5.97
N ARG A 126 -28.20 2.23 5.41
CA ARG A 126 -28.39 3.03 4.19
C ARG A 126 -28.18 4.50 4.47
N ALA A 127 -28.67 5.02 5.58
CA ALA A 127 -28.41 6.40 6.00
C ALA A 127 -26.93 6.63 6.30
N ILE A 128 -26.26 5.67 6.96
CA ILE A 128 -24.82 5.75 7.24
C ILE A 128 -24.02 5.81 5.94
N ILE A 129 -24.25 4.88 5.01
CA ILE A 129 -23.52 4.84 3.73
C ILE A 129 -23.77 6.12 2.90
N LYS A 130 -25.00 6.63 2.87
CA LYS A 130 -25.30 7.93 2.22
C LYS A 130 -24.51 9.08 2.85
N ASN A 131 -24.26 9.04 4.14
CA ASN A 131 -23.44 10.02 4.85
C ASN A 131 -21.92 9.78 4.66
N MET A 132 -21.49 8.67 4.05
CA MET A 132 -20.09 8.43 3.67
C MET A 132 -19.78 8.90 2.24
N TRP A 133 -20.68 8.68 1.30
CA TRP A 133 -20.43 8.89 -0.14
C TRP A 133 -20.45 10.36 -0.54
N ASN A 134 -19.74 10.67 -1.64
CA ASN A 134 -19.65 12.00 -2.24
C ASN A 134 -19.21 13.10 -1.26
N ARG A 135 -18.23 12.80 -0.41
CA ARG A 135 -17.75 13.70 0.65
C ARG A 135 -16.24 13.64 0.79
N THR A 136 -15.68 14.74 1.26
CA THR A 136 -14.29 14.83 1.70
C THR A 136 -14.26 15.06 3.20
N PHE A 137 -13.49 14.23 3.89
CA PHE A 137 -13.17 14.33 5.29
C PHE A 137 -11.79 14.99 5.39
N ASP A 138 -11.79 16.26 5.73
CA ASP A 138 -10.61 17.12 5.75
C ASP A 138 -9.83 16.94 7.06
N ALA A 139 -8.56 16.57 6.93
CA ALA A 139 -7.65 16.32 8.05
C ALA A 139 -7.35 17.59 8.86
N SER A 140 -7.48 18.78 8.28
CA SER A 140 -7.20 20.06 8.95
C SER A 140 -8.26 20.45 9.99
N VAL A 141 -9.48 19.94 9.82
CA VAL A 141 -10.62 20.18 10.73
C VAL A 141 -11.09 18.91 11.42
N GLY A 142 -10.57 17.75 10.99
CA GLY A 142 -10.77 16.46 11.61
C GLY A 142 -9.89 16.27 12.85
N PRO A 143 -10.07 15.19 13.61
CA PRO A 143 -9.20 14.92 14.74
C PRO A 143 -7.77 14.65 14.29
N ALA A 144 -6.82 14.88 15.19
CA ALA A 144 -5.37 14.80 14.92
C ALA A 144 -4.88 13.42 14.44
N TRP A 145 -5.73 12.40 14.41
CA TRP A 145 -5.42 11.07 13.91
C TRP A 145 -5.64 10.92 12.39
N PHE A 146 -6.20 11.92 11.69
CA PHE A 146 -6.31 11.85 10.22
C PHE A 146 -4.91 11.88 9.62
N THR A 147 -4.55 10.85 8.85
CA THR A 147 -3.24 10.79 8.19
C THR A 147 -3.17 11.59 6.87
N GLY A 148 -4.33 12.08 6.40
CA GLY A 148 -4.49 12.97 5.26
C GLY A 148 -5.98 13.19 4.94
N ASN A 149 -6.28 13.99 3.91
CA ASN A 149 -7.65 14.17 3.45
C ASN A 149 -8.19 12.88 2.85
N ILE A 150 -9.41 12.48 3.24
CA ILE A 150 -10.05 11.28 2.72
C ILE A 150 -11.26 11.70 1.89
N SER A 151 -11.24 11.42 0.59
CA SER A 151 -12.35 11.73 -0.30
C SER A 151 -13.01 10.45 -0.81
N ILE A 152 -14.33 10.34 -0.65
CA ILE A 152 -15.16 9.25 -1.17
C ILE A 152 -16.01 9.79 -2.30
N ASP A 153 -15.99 9.13 -3.46
CA ASP A 153 -16.74 9.53 -4.64
C ASP A 153 -18.25 9.20 -4.50
N ALA A 154 -19.03 9.56 -5.51
CA ALA A 154 -20.48 9.35 -5.52
C ALA A 154 -20.91 7.88 -5.65
N ARG A 155 -19.98 6.96 -5.94
CA ARG A 155 -20.20 5.51 -6.02
C ARG A 155 -19.72 4.78 -4.77
N GLY A 156 -19.08 5.49 -3.84
CA GLY A 156 -18.56 4.93 -2.60
C GLY A 156 -17.10 4.56 -2.64
N ASP A 157 -16.39 4.89 -3.72
CA ASP A 157 -14.97 4.55 -3.88
C ASP A 157 -14.09 5.67 -3.31
N ARG A 158 -13.00 5.30 -2.64
CA ARG A 158 -11.98 6.28 -2.22
C ARG A 158 -11.29 6.84 -3.46
N LYS A 159 -11.18 8.17 -3.55
CA LYS A 159 -10.23 8.82 -4.45
C LYS A 159 -8.83 8.60 -3.91
N ALA A 160 -8.08 7.70 -4.54
CA ALA A 160 -6.73 7.34 -4.15
C ALA A 160 -5.70 8.17 -4.91
N ASP A 161 -4.65 8.56 -4.20
CA ASP A 161 -3.46 9.19 -4.78
C ASP A 161 -2.38 8.14 -5.02
N TYR A 162 -1.68 8.26 -6.14
CA TYR A 162 -0.58 7.39 -6.52
C TYR A 162 0.69 8.21 -6.78
N SER A 163 1.84 7.60 -6.53
CA SER A 163 3.14 8.11 -6.93
C SER A 163 3.68 7.26 -8.08
N LEU A 164 4.32 7.94 -9.04
CA LEU A 164 5.09 7.30 -10.11
C LEU A 164 6.57 7.47 -9.77
N LEU A 165 7.25 6.37 -9.50
CA LEU A 165 8.68 6.35 -9.23
C LEU A 165 9.45 6.00 -10.50
N ASP A 166 10.55 6.71 -10.72
CA ASP A 166 11.52 6.45 -11.78
C ASP A 166 12.91 6.19 -11.18
N MET A 167 13.77 5.49 -11.91
CA MET A 167 15.12 5.22 -11.45
C MET A 167 16.04 6.39 -11.78
N ASN A 168 16.69 6.92 -10.75
CA ASN A 168 17.84 7.79 -10.94
C ASN A 168 19.01 6.97 -11.55
N PRO A 169 19.45 7.25 -12.78
CA PRO A 169 20.41 6.38 -13.48
C PRO A 169 21.80 6.38 -12.80
N LEU A 170 22.16 7.46 -12.10
CA LEU A 170 23.44 7.57 -11.41
C LEU A 170 23.44 6.70 -10.15
N THR A 171 22.48 6.90 -9.26
CA THR A 171 22.44 6.25 -7.95
C THR A 171 21.79 4.85 -8.00
N GLY A 172 20.97 4.60 -9.02
CA GLY A 172 20.08 3.45 -9.13
C GLY A 172 18.93 3.46 -8.13
N ILE A 173 18.67 4.57 -7.44
CA ILE A 173 17.57 4.67 -6.48
C ILE A 173 16.29 5.02 -7.24
N PHE A 174 15.18 4.38 -6.87
CA PHE A 174 13.85 4.75 -7.35
C PHE A 174 13.26 5.85 -6.46
N GLU A 175 12.85 6.96 -7.06
CA GLU A 175 12.35 8.17 -6.39
C GLU A 175 11.15 8.82 -7.11
#